data_AF-A0A447RQE8-F1
#
_entry.id   AF-A0A447RQE8-F1
#
_cell.length_a   1.000
_cell.length_b   1.000
_cell.length_c   1.000
_cell.angle_alpha   90.00
_cell.angle_beta   90.00
_cell.angle_gamma   90.00
#
_symmetry.space_group_name_H-M   'P 1'
#
loop_
_entity.id
_entity.type
_entity.pdbx_description
1 polymer ?
#
loop_
_entity_poly.entity_id
_entity_poly.type
_entity_poly.pdbx_seq_one_letter_code
_entity_poly.pdbx_strand_id
1 'polypeptide(L)'
;MATMLDVSIRAGVSKATVSRVLNGTGQVKESTRQQVFKAMEELGYRPNFLARSLANQTSNSIGLVVSTFDGFYFGRLLQQASRQTEAWGKQLIVTDGHDTPEREEEAVQMLADRQCDAIILYTRHMSEKAIMSLINSIAMPLVVINRDVAQARERCVFFEQQEAAFQAVEYLITQGHRDIACITVPMHTPTGQARQQGYRNALIKTWY
;
A
#
# COMPACT_ATOMS: atom_id res chain seq x y z
N MET A 1 -25.84 9.51 -21.23
CA MET A 1 -24.45 9.77 -20.82
C MET A 1 -23.62 9.76 -22.09
N ALA A 2 -22.85 10.83 -22.37
CA ALA A 2 -22.05 10.87 -23.59
C ALA A 2 -21.00 9.75 -23.58
N THR A 3 -20.69 9.22 -24.75
CA THR A 3 -19.73 8.13 -24.96
C THR A 3 -18.52 8.63 -25.75
N MET A 4 -17.44 7.84 -25.79
CA MET A 4 -16.28 8.14 -26.62
C MET A 4 -16.65 8.20 -28.13
N LEU A 5 -17.73 7.52 -28.54
CA LEU A 5 -18.27 7.61 -29.90
C LEU A 5 -18.82 9.01 -30.16
N ASP A 6 -19.61 9.54 -29.23
CA ASP A 6 -20.22 10.87 -29.37
C ASP A 6 -19.16 11.96 -29.45
N VAL A 7 -18.11 11.86 -28.64
CA VAL A 7 -16.94 12.75 -28.71
C VAL A 7 -16.26 12.65 -30.07
N SER A 8 -16.08 11.45 -30.60
CA SER A 8 -15.42 11.25 -31.91
C SER A 8 -16.20 11.88 -33.06
N ILE A 9 -17.54 11.73 -33.04
CA ILE A 9 -18.44 12.34 -34.01
C ILE A 9 -18.41 13.86 -33.88
N ARG A 10 -18.51 14.39 -32.66
CA ARG A 10 -18.54 15.83 -32.40
C ARG A 10 -17.24 16.54 -32.75
N ALA A 11 -16.10 15.89 -32.52
CA ALA A 11 -14.77 16.40 -32.82
C ALA A 11 -14.33 16.14 -34.28
N GLY A 12 -15.07 15.33 -35.05
CA GLY A 12 -14.75 15.01 -36.44
C GLY A 12 -13.52 14.11 -36.60
N VAL A 13 -13.26 13.22 -35.64
CA VAL A 13 -12.08 12.33 -35.65
C VAL A 13 -12.47 10.88 -35.37
N SER A 14 -11.55 9.94 -35.61
CA SER A 14 -11.78 8.53 -35.27
C SER A 14 -11.78 8.30 -33.75
N LYS A 15 -12.48 7.25 -33.27
CA LYS A 15 -12.38 6.76 -31.88
C LYS A 15 -10.92 6.52 -31.45
N ALA A 16 -10.08 6.00 -32.34
CA ALA A 16 -8.66 5.76 -32.07
C ALA A 16 -7.91 7.08 -31.82
N THR A 17 -8.26 8.16 -32.54
CA THR A 17 -7.69 9.49 -32.33
C THR A 17 -8.11 10.06 -30.97
N VAL A 18 -9.39 9.93 -30.59
CA VAL A 18 -9.86 10.35 -29.25
C VAL A 18 -9.11 9.58 -28.16
N SER A 19 -8.95 8.26 -28.31
CA SER A 19 -8.21 7.42 -27.37
C SER A 19 -6.74 7.87 -27.22
N ARG A 20 -6.05 8.16 -28.33
CA ARG A 20 -4.67 8.69 -28.33
C ARG A 20 -4.55 10.03 -27.62
N VAL A 21 -5.50 10.95 -27.87
CA VAL A 21 -5.55 12.25 -27.18
C VAL A 21 -5.71 12.05 -25.67
N LEU A 22 -6.66 11.22 -25.25
CA LEU A 22 -6.94 10.95 -23.84
C LEU A 22 -5.77 10.25 -23.12
N ASN A 23 -5.10 9.31 -23.80
CA ASN A 23 -3.97 8.55 -23.27
C ASN A 23 -2.63 9.27 -23.41
N GLY A 24 -2.58 10.41 -24.11
CA GLY A 24 -1.31 11.10 -24.39
C GLY A 24 -0.34 10.28 -25.25
N THR A 25 -0.84 9.31 -26.02
CA THR A 25 -0.03 8.37 -26.81
C THR A 25 -0.03 8.72 -28.31
N GLY A 26 1.13 8.56 -28.96
CA GLY A 26 1.32 8.83 -30.38
C GLY A 26 1.37 10.32 -30.74
N GLN A 27 1.62 10.61 -32.02
CA GLN A 27 1.62 11.99 -32.53
C GLN A 27 0.20 12.40 -32.95
N VAL A 28 -0.40 13.33 -32.19
CA VAL A 28 -1.65 13.99 -32.55
C VAL A 28 -1.37 15.49 -32.66
N LYS A 29 -1.84 16.12 -33.74
CA LYS A 29 -1.72 17.57 -33.93
C LYS A 29 -2.40 18.30 -32.78
N GLU A 30 -1.80 19.39 -32.33
CA GLU A 30 -2.36 20.18 -31.21
C GLU A 30 -3.76 20.71 -31.51
N SER A 31 -4.02 21.12 -32.76
CA SER A 31 -5.35 21.52 -33.20
C SER A 31 -6.40 20.41 -33.04
N THR A 32 -6.03 19.16 -33.33
CA THR A 32 -6.91 17.99 -33.14
C THR A 32 -7.12 17.68 -31.66
N ARG A 33 -6.09 17.82 -30.82
CA ARG A 33 -6.20 17.67 -29.37
C ARG A 33 -7.20 18.67 -28.78
N GLN A 34 -7.11 19.94 -29.19
CA GLN A 34 -8.03 20.99 -28.78
C GLN A 34 -9.48 20.71 -29.21
N GLN A 35 -9.70 20.23 -30.44
CA GLN A 35 -11.03 19.84 -30.92
C GLN A 35 -11.66 18.73 -30.08
N VAL A 36 -10.87 17.73 -29.70
CA VAL A 36 -11.33 16.63 -28.84
C VAL A 36 -11.69 17.14 -27.44
N PHE A 37 -10.84 17.95 -26.80
CA PHE A 37 -11.15 18.49 -25.48
C PHE A 37 -12.38 19.39 -25.48
N LYS A 38 -12.55 20.24 -26.49
CA LYS A 38 -13.75 21.06 -26.66
C LYS A 38 -15.02 20.20 -26.80
N ALA A 39 -14.97 19.15 -27.63
CA ALA A 39 -16.09 18.23 -27.79
C ALA A 39 -16.43 17.50 -26.48
N MET A 40 -15.44 17.15 -25.66
CA MET A 40 -15.67 16.54 -24.35
C MET A 40 -16.37 17.49 -23.38
N GLU A 41 -15.93 18.75 -23.35
CA GLU A 41 -16.51 19.79 -22.49
C GLU A 41 -17.98 20.07 -22.88
N GLU A 42 -18.25 20.26 -24.16
CA GLU A 42 -19.61 20.49 -24.68
C GLU A 42 -20.56 19.32 -24.40
N LEU A 43 -20.06 18.08 -24.48
CA LEU A 43 -20.87 16.88 -24.26
C LEU A 43 -20.93 16.45 -22.78
N GLY A 44 -20.20 17.14 -21.89
CA GLY A 44 -20.00 16.69 -20.51
C GLY A 44 -19.39 15.30 -20.40
N TYR A 45 -18.61 14.87 -21.40
CA TYR A 45 -18.00 13.55 -21.42
C TYR A 45 -16.84 13.49 -20.42
N ARG A 46 -16.90 12.52 -19.52
CA ARG A 46 -15.78 12.14 -18.65
C ARG A 46 -15.25 10.77 -19.08
N PRO A 47 -13.94 10.59 -19.24
CA PRO A 47 -13.35 9.29 -19.51
C PRO A 47 -13.79 8.27 -18.46
N ASN A 48 -14.26 7.11 -18.90
CA ASN A 48 -14.64 6.03 -17.98
C ASN A 48 -13.37 5.31 -17.52
N PHE A 49 -13.06 5.45 -16.23
CA PHE A 49 -11.91 4.81 -15.61
C PHE A 49 -11.93 3.29 -15.76
N LEU A 50 -13.08 2.64 -15.54
CA LEU A 50 -13.23 1.19 -15.64
C LEU A 50 -12.95 0.67 -17.06
N ALA A 51 -13.45 1.39 -18.07
CA ALA A 51 -13.19 1.02 -19.47
C ALA A 51 -11.70 1.18 -19.83
N ARG A 52 -11.02 2.17 -19.24
CA ARG A 52 -9.58 2.39 -19.41
C ARG A 52 -8.76 1.32 -18.71
N SER A 53 -9.15 0.97 -17.48
CA SER A 53 -8.46 -0.06 -16.70
C SER A 53 -8.54 -1.43 -17.36
N LEU A 54 -9.71 -1.76 -17.90
CA LEU A 54 -9.92 -3.00 -18.67
C LEU A 54 -9.06 -3.04 -19.94
N ALA A 55 -8.98 -1.92 -20.67
CA ALA A 55 -8.18 -1.85 -21.91
C ALA A 55 -6.67 -1.92 -21.64
N ASN A 56 -6.20 -1.35 -20.54
CA ASN A 56 -4.78 -1.28 -20.20
C ASN A 56 -4.32 -2.41 -19.26
N GLN A 57 -5.22 -3.30 -18.84
CA GLN A 57 -4.96 -4.35 -17.84
C GLN A 57 -4.32 -3.82 -16.54
N THR A 58 -4.68 -2.61 -16.13
CA THR A 58 -4.19 -1.97 -14.91
C THR A 58 -5.29 -1.14 -14.28
N SER A 59 -5.43 -1.21 -12.97
CA SER A 59 -6.38 -0.35 -12.24
C SER A 59 -5.77 1.00 -11.87
N ASN A 60 -4.49 1.24 -12.17
CA ASN A 60 -3.71 2.38 -11.67
C ASN A 60 -3.92 2.60 -10.17
N SER A 61 -4.06 1.52 -9.40
CA SER A 61 -4.40 1.56 -7.99
C SER A 61 -3.47 0.66 -7.18
N ILE A 62 -3.05 1.14 -6.01
CA ILE A 62 -2.30 0.37 -5.02
C ILE A 62 -3.20 0.18 -3.81
N GLY A 63 -3.35 -1.07 -3.37
CA GLY A 63 -4.07 -1.41 -2.16
C GLY A 63 -3.18 -1.23 -0.92
N LEU A 64 -3.73 -0.75 0.18
CA LEU A 64 -3.10 -0.76 1.49
C LEU A 64 -4.07 -1.32 2.53
N VAL A 65 -3.72 -2.48 3.07
CA VAL A 65 -4.43 -3.08 4.21
C VAL A 65 -3.67 -2.73 5.48
N VAL A 66 -4.37 -2.25 6.49
CA VAL A 66 -3.83 -2.09 7.85
C VAL A 66 -4.75 -2.72 8.88
N SER A 67 -4.20 -3.24 9.97
CA SER A 67 -4.99 -3.85 11.06
C SER A 67 -6.01 -2.90 11.69
N THR A 68 -5.64 -1.62 11.82
CA THR A 68 -6.46 -0.56 12.40
C THR A 68 -6.01 0.79 11.86
N PHE A 69 -6.92 1.78 11.88
CA PHE A 69 -6.59 3.17 11.60
C PHE A 69 -6.10 3.95 12.82
N ASP A 70 -6.13 3.34 14.02
CA ASP A 70 -5.72 3.99 15.24
C ASP A 70 -4.19 4.02 15.43
N GLY A 71 -3.72 5.11 16.03
CA GLY A 71 -2.33 5.27 16.49
C GLY A 71 -1.49 6.25 15.67
N PHE A 72 -0.50 6.85 16.34
CA PHE A 72 0.33 7.93 15.79
C PHE A 72 1.15 7.54 14.55
N TYR A 73 1.44 6.26 14.37
CA TYR A 73 2.20 5.75 13.23
C TYR A 73 1.40 5.79 11.91
N PHE A 74 0.09 5.51 11.98
CA PHE A 74 -0.71 5.27 10.78
C PHE A 74 -0.94 6.53 9.95
N GLY A 75 -1.20 7.67 10.60
CA GLY A 75 -1.37 8.95 9.89
C GLY A 75 -0.15 9.32 9.04
N ARG A 76 1.07 9.07 9.54
CA ARG A 76 2.31 9.30 8.78
C ARG A 76 2.48 8.27 7.66
N LEU A 77 2.19 7.00 7.91
CA LEU A 77 2.22 5.95 6.88
C LEU A 77 1.30 6.31 5.71
N LEU A 78 0.04 6.65 5.99
CA LEU A 78 -0.93 7.05 4.96
C LEU A 78 -0.47 8.26 4.17
N GLN A 79 0.00 9.29 4.85
CA GLN A 79 0.47 10.50 4.18
C GLN A 79 1.60 10.21 3.19
N GLN A 80 2.57 9.36 3.58
CA GLN A 80 3.69 9.02 2.70
C GLN A 80 3.24 8.08 1.57
N ALA A 81 2.38 7.09 1.86
CA ALA A 81 1.85 6.18 0.85
C ALA A 81 1.03 6.92 -0.22
N SER A 82 0.15 7.86 0.18
CA SER A 82 -0.63 8.68 -0.76
C SER A 82 0.28 9.54 -1.63
N ARG A 83 1.23 10.27 -1.03
CA ARG A 83 2.20 11.08 -1.80
C ARG A 83 2.98 10.26 -2.80
N GLN A 84 3.46 9.09 -2.39
CA GLN A 84 4.27 8.25 -3.25
C GLN A 84 3.45 7.65 -4.40
N THR A 85 2.24 7.16 -4.13
CA THR A 85 1.36 6.63 -5.16
C THR A 85 0.93 7.70 -6.16
N GLU A 86 0.59 8.90 -5.69
CA GLU A 86 0.27 10.07 -6.52
C GLU A 86 1.43 10.48 -7.43
N ALA A 87 2.66 10.48 -6.91
CA ALA A 87 3.86 10.79 -7.70
C ALA A 87 4.07 9.82 -8.88
N TRP A 88 3.52 8.60 -8.79
CA TRP A 88 3.53 7.60 -9.86
C TRP A 88 2.21 7.54 -10.66
N GLY A 89 1.31 8.51 -10.48
CA GLY A 89 0.02 8.54 -11.16
C GLY A 89 -0.94 7.43 -10.76
N LYS A 90 -0.75 6.84 -9.57
CA LYS A 90 -1.59 5.78 -9.03
C LYS A 90 -2.47 6.29 -7.88
N GLN A 91 -3.62 5.65 -7.69
CA GLN A 91 -4.52 5.89 -6.57
C GLN A 91 -4.20 4.94 -5.42
N LEU A 92 -4.31 5.42 -4.18
CA LEU A 92 -4.22 4.59 -2.99
C LEU A 92 -5.63 4.19 -2.53
N ILE A 93 -5.89 2.89 -2.39
CA ILE A 93 -7.12 2.36 -1.80
C ILE A 93 -6.76 1.75 -0.45
N VAL A 94 -7.28 2.33 0.63
CA VAL A 94 -6.98 1.91 2.00
C VAL A 94 -8.13 1.11 2.57
N THR A 95 -7.84 0.03 3.28
CA THR A 95 -8.84 -0.80 3.96
C THR A 95 -8.41 -1.11 5.39
N ASP A 96 -9.42 -1.24 6.25
CA ASP A 96 -9.25 -1.69 7.63
C ASP A 96 -9.34 -3.22 7.70
N GLY A 97 -8.46 -3.83 8.48
CA GLY A 97 -8.42 -5.25 8.80
C GLY A 97 -9.11 -5.57 10.14
N HIS A 98 -9.65 -4.57 10.84
CA HIS A 98 -10.47 -4.73 12.05
C HIS A 98 -9.86 -5.63 13.14
N ASP A 99 -8.54 -5.60 13.28
CA ASP A 99 -7.78 -6.30 14.32
C ASP A 99 -7.99 -7.82 14.43
N THR A 100 -8.43 -8.49 13.35
CA THR A 100 -8.47 -9.96 13.28
C THR A 100 -7.80 -10.49 12.02
N PRO A 101 -7.15 -11.66 12.08
CA PRO A 101 -6.44 -12.20 10.93
C PRO A 101 -7.38 -12.54 9.76
N GLU A 102 -8.61 -12.99 10.04
CA GLU A 102 -9.60 -13.31 9.00
C GLU A 102 -10.04 -12.06 8.24
N ARG A 103 -10.24 -10.95 8.94
CA ARG A 103 -10.64 -9.67 8.35
C ARG A 103 -9.51 -9.03 7.56
N GLU A 104 -8.27 -9.15 8.02
CA GLU A 104 -7.09 -8.78 7.23
C GLU A 104 -6.98 -9.59 5.94
N GLU A 105 -7.30 -10.89 5.97
CA GLU A 105 -7.33 -11.74 4.77
C GLU A 105 -8.43 -11.31 3.78
N GLU A 106 -9.66 -11.14 4.27
CA GLU A 106 -10.79 -10.63 3.48
C GLU A 106 -10.46 -9.29 2.83
N ALA A 107 -9.80 -8.38 3.56
CA ALA A 107 -9.36 -7.09 3.06
C ALA A 107 -8.36 -7.20 1.91
N VAL A 108 -7.37 -8.08 2.02
CA VAL A 108 -6.41 -8.35 0.92
C VAL A 108 -7.15 -8.90 -0.29
N GLN A 109 -8.02 -9.89 -0.09
CA GLN A 109 -8.77 -10.52 -1.17
C GLN A 109 -9.69 -9.51 -1.88
N MET A 110 -10.34 -8.64 -1.11
CA MET A 110 -11.19 -7.56 -1.64
C MET A 110 -10.40 -6.58 -2.53
N LEU A 111 -9.15 -6.26 -2.19
CA LEU A 111 -8.29 -5.42 -3.03
C LEU A 111 -7.78 -6.18 -4.27
N ALA A 112 -7.55 -7.48 -4.14
CA ALA A 112 -7.19 -8.36 -5.25
C ALA A 112 -8.33 -8.46 -6.27
N ASP A 113 -9.58 -8.62 -5.81
CA ASP A 113 -10.77 -8.67 -6.65
C ASP A 113 -11.04 -7.34 -7.38
N ARG A 114 -10.61 -6.22 -6.78
CA ARG A 114 -10.60 -4.89 -7.43
C ARG A 114 -9.46 -4.71 -8.42
N GLN A 115 -8.64 -5.73 -8.65
CA GLN A 115 -7.50 -5.73 -9.58
C GLN A 115 -6.50 -4.60 -9.27
N CYS A 116 -6.23 -4.33 -7.99
CA CYS A 116 -5.13 -3.44 -7.61
C CYS A 116 -3.83 -3.93 -8.26
N ASP A 117 -3.02 -3.01 -8.78
CA ASP A 117 -1.76 -3.35 -9.46
C ASP A 117 -0.75 -4.00 -8.50
N ALA A 118 -0.83 -3.62 -7.21
CA ALA A 118 -0.12 -4.26 -6.10
C ALA A 118 -0.85 -3.97 -4.78
N ILE A 119 -0.54 -4.74 -3.75
CA ILE A 119 -1.09 -4.60 -2.41
C ILE A 119 0.04 -4.48 -1.39
N ILE A 120 -0.09 -3.54 -0.46
CA ILE A 120 0.75 -3.38 0.71
C ILE A 120 -0.05 -3.88 1.91
N LEU A 121 0.53 -4.81 2.68
CA LEU A 121 -0.07 -5.38 3.87
C LEU A 121 0.70 -4.96 5.11
N TYR A 122 0.07 -4.18 5.98
CA TYR A 122 0.49 -4.01 7.37
C TYR A 122 -0.42 -4.85 8.26
N THR A 123 0.10 -5.96 8.77
CA THR A 123 -0.66 -6.87 9.64
C THR A 123 0.00 -6.97 11.03
N ARG A 124 -0.83 -7.00 12.06
CA ARG A 124 -0.43 -7.29 13.45
C ARG A 124 -0.85 -8.69 13.91
N HIS A 125 -1.81 -9.31 13.22
CA HIS A 125 -2.53 -10.49 13.71
C HIS A 125 -2.31 -11.74 12.85
N MET A 126 -2.03 -11.59 11.55
CA MET A 126 -1.82 -12.74 10.67
C MET A 126 -0.56 -13.53 11.03
N SER A 127 -0.73 -14.85 11.00
CA SER A 127 0.40 -15.78 11.04
C SER A 127 1.22 -15.72 9.76
N GLU A 128 2.50 -16.08 9.84
CA GLU A 128 3.37 -16.16 8.67
C GLU A 128 2.81 -17.11 7.60
N LYS A 129 2.19 -18.23 8.01
CA LYS A 129 1.55 -19.19 7.12
C LYS A 129 0.40 -18.55 6.33
N ALA A 130 -0.44 -17.74 6.98
CA ALA A 130 -1.55 -17.07 6.31
C ALA A 130 -1.04 -16.02 5.30
N ILE A 131 -0.02 -15.25 5.67
CA ILE A 131 0.63 -14.28 4.78
C ILE A 131 1.23 -14.99 3.56
N MET A 132 1.95 -16.10 3.76
CA MET A 132 2.50 -16.90 2.66
C MET A 132 1.42 -17.48 1.76
N SER A 133 0.29 -17.91 2.33
CA SER A 133 -0.86 -18.37 1.54
C SER A 133 -1.37 -17.27 0.60
N LEU A 134 -1.52 -16.05 1.11
CA LEU A 134 -1.91 -14.89 0.30
C LEU A 134 -0.89 -14.54 -0.79
N ILE A 135 0.40 -14.51 -0.45
CA ILE A 135 1.48 -14.24 -1.42
C ILE A 135 1.41 -15.20 -2.61
N ASN A 136 1.05 -16.46 -2.35
CA ASN A 136 0.99 -17.51 -3.36
C ASN A 136 -0.36 -17.58 -4.11
N SER A 137 -1.45 -17.09 -3.52
CA SER A 137 -2.80 -17.23 -4.08
C SER A 137 -3.20 -16.08 -4.99
N ILE A 138 -2.71 -14.86 -4.74
CA ILE A 138 -3.09 -13.68 -5.52
C ILE A 138 -2.14 -13.45 -6.69
N ALA A 139 -2.67 -12.91 -7.80
CA ALA A 139 -1.89 -12.72 -9.03
C ALA A 139 -0.98 -11.48 -9.00
N MET A 140 -1.29 -10.49 -8.16
CA MET A 140 -0.55 -9.24 -8.05
C MET A 140 0.53 -9.32 -6.96
N PRO A 141 1.56 -8.46 -7.02
CA PRO A 141 2.54 -8.35 -5.95
C PRO A 141 1.90 -7.96 -4.60
N LEU A 142 2.20 -8.75 -3.57
CA LEU A 142 1.92 -8.43 -2.17
C LEU A 142 3.23 -8.08 -1.46
N VAL A 143 3.32 -6.88 -0.90
CA VAL A 143 4.45 -6.41 -0.08
C VAL A 143 4.00 -6.30 1.37
N VAL A 144 4.74 -6.91 2.28
CA VAL A 144 4.41 -6.90 3.71
C VAL A 144 5.27 -5.88 4.42
N ILE A 145 4.69 -5.09 5.31
CA ILE A 145 5.42 -4.10 6.08
C ILE A 145 5.30 -4.35 7.59
N ASN A 146 6.36 -4.02 8.32
CA ASN A 146 6.49 -4.21 9.78
C ASN A 146 6.42 -5.67 10.26
N ARG A 147 6.61 -6.64 9.35
CA ARG A 147 6.72 -8.07 9.66
C ARG A 147 7.87 -8.69 8.90
N ASP A 148 8.59 -9.58 9.57
CA ASP A 148 9.53 -10.50 8.95
C ASP A 148 8.78 -11.79 8.60
N VAL A 149 8.81 -12.18 7.33
CA VAL A 149 8.23 -13.41 6.79
C VAL A 149 9.40 -14.16 6.17
N ALA A 150 9.91 -15.17 6.87
CA ALA A 150 11.20 -15.78 6.56
C ALA A 150 11.26 -16.36 5.14
N GLN A 151 10.13 -16.90 4.66
CA GLN A 151 10.03 -17.51 3.33
C GLN A 151 9.81 -16.49 2.18
N ALA A 152 9.59 -15.21 2.49
CA ALA A 152 9.36 -14.15 1.50
C ALA A 152 9.98 -12.82 1.96
N ARG A 153 11.19 -12.89 2.53
CA ARG A 153 11.87 -11.74 3.15
C ARG A 153 12.13 -10.62 2.13
N GLU A 154 12.30 -10.95 0.85
CA GLU A 154 12.46 -10.01 -0.26
C GLU A 154 11.19 -9.20 -0.57
N ARG A 155 10.03 -9.64 -0.07
CA ARG A 155 8.74 -8.93 -0.17
C ARG A 155 8.40 -8.18 1.11
N CYS A 156 9.32 -8.12 2.06
CA CYS A 156 9.09 -7.53 3.37
C CYS A 156 9.90 -6.25 3.56
N VAL A 157 9.26 -5.22 4.11
CA VAL A 157 9.93 -4.02 4.63
C VAL A 157 9.68 -3.95 6.12
N PHE A 158 10.70 -4.29 6.90
CA PHE A 158 10.61 -4.32 8.36
C PHE A 158 11.93 -3.87 8.98
N PHE A 159 11.91 -3.79 10.30
CA PHE A 159 13.02 -3.35 11.10
C PHE A 159 13.24 -4.33 12.24
N GLU A 160 14.50 -4.55 12.62
CA GLU A 160 14.90 -5.49 13.67
C GLU A 160 14.52 -4.95 15.06
N GLN A 161 13.26 -5.17 15.44
CA GLN A 161 12.66 -4.63 16.68
C GLN A 161 13.41 -5.08 17.94
N GLN A 162 13.93 -6.31 17.96
CA GLN A 162 14.68 -6.84 19.09
C GLN A 162 16.01 -6.12 19.26
N GLU A 163 16.78 -5.98 18.19
CA GLU A 163 18.08 -5.32 18.21
C GLU A 163 17.93 -3.82 18.57
N ALA A 164 16.91 -3.17 18.04
CA ALA A 164 16.63 -1.78 18.36
C ALA A 164 16.29 -1.56 19.85
N ALA A 165 15.47 -2.45 20.41
CA ALA A 165 15.15 -2.40 21.83
C ALA A 165 16.37 -2.68 22.70
N PHE A 166 17.23 -3.61 22.28
CA PHE A 166 18.50 -3.88 22.93
C PHE A 166 19.39 -2.63 22.94
N GLN A 167 19.63 -2.01 21.78
CA GLN A 167 20.47 -0.82 21.65
C GLN A 167 19.94 0.37 22.47
N ALA A 168 18.62 0.56 22.49
CA ALA A 168 18.01 1.62 23.28
C ALA A 168 18.25 1.44 24.79
N VAL A 169 18.19 0.20 25.28
CA VAL A 169 18.39 -0.11 26.70
C VAL A 169 19.88 -0.11 27.05
N GLU A 170 20.72 -0.65 26.18
CA GLU A 170 22.19 -0.57 26.31
C GLU A 170 22.64 0.88 26.43
N TYR A 171 22.09 1.79 25.61
CA TYR A 171 22.36 3.21 25.74
C TYR A 171 22.06 3.74 27.15
N LEU A 172 20.87 3.48 27.70
CA LEU A 172 20.53 3.92 29.06
C LEU A 172 21.49 3.36 30.13
N ILE A 173 21.89 2.10 29.99
CA ILE A 173 22.85 1.46 30.89
C ILE A 173 24.21 2.15 30.83
N THR A 174 24.70 2.47 29.62
CA THR A 174 25.97 3.18 29.44
C THR A 174 25.94 4.60 30.00
N GLN A 175 24.76 5.22 30.08
CA GLN A 175 24.55 6.50 30.77
C GLN A 175 24.49 6.36 32.31
N GLY A 176 24.61 5.15 32.86
CA GLY A 176 24.67 4.91 34.31
C GLY A 176 23.33 4.52 34.95
N HIS A 177 22.25 4.40 34.19
CA HIS A 177 20.98 3.92 34.73
C HIS A 177 21.05 2.44 35.14
N ARG A 178 20.31 2.05 36.18
CA ARG A 178 20.30 0.69 36.76
C ARG A 178 18.89 0.12 36.89
N ASP A 179 17.96 0.93 37.39
CA ASP A 179 16.55 0.57 37.50
C ASP A 179 15.77 1.05 36.27
N ILE A 180 15.75 0.22 35.24
CA ILE A 180 15.11 0.53 33.95
C ILE A 180 13.82 -0.26 33.84
N ALA A 181 12.68 0.42 33.64
CA ALA A 181 11.40 -0.22 33.36
C ALA A 181 11.09 -0.21 31.86
N CYS A 182 10.40 -1.23 31.37
CA CYS A 182 9.97 -1.32 29.97
C CYS A 182 8.43 -1.24 29.86
N ILE A 183 7.95 -0.19 29.21
CA ILE A 183 6.54 -0.03 28.82
C ILE A 183 6.46 -0.33 27.32
N THR A 184 5.75 -1.39 26.93
CA THR A 184 5.72 -1.88 25.55
C THR A 184 4.28 -2.12 25.06
N VAL A 185 4.16 -2.46 23.77
CA VAL A 185 2.90 -2.82 23.10
C VAL A 185 2.40 -4.19 23.55
N PRO A 186 1.13 -4.58 23.26
CA PRO A 186 0.58 -5.86 23.73
C PRO A 186 1.47 -7.07 23.43
N MET A 187 1.70 -7.89 24.46
CA MET A 187 2.65 -9.02 24.45
C MET A 187 2.22 -10.21 23.58
N HIS A 188 0.97 -10.23 23.11
CA HIS A 188 0.51 -11.22 22.13
C HIS A 188 0.98 -10.87 20.71
N THR A 189 1.53 -9.67 20.48
CA THR A 189 2.06 -9.27 19.17
C THR A 189 3.54 -9.63 19.04
N PRO A 190 4.00 -10.02 17.85
CA PRO A 190 5.43 -10.28 17.59
C PRO A 190 6.32 -9.08 17.90
N THR A 191 5.86 -7.85 17.63
CA THR A 191 6.59 -6.62 17.98
C THR A 191 6.76 -6.46 19.50
N GLY A 192 5.72 -6.72 20.28
CA GLY A 192 5.79 -6.67 21.74
C GLY A 192 6.79 -7.68 22.31
N GLN A 193 6.75 -8.91 21.80
CA GLN A 193 7.67 -9.99 22.17
C GLN A 193 9.12 -9.65 21.83
N ALA A 194 9.39 -9.20 20.60
CA ALA A 194 10.73 -8.83 20.15
C ALA A 194 11.33 -7.70 21.00
N ARG A 195 10.55 -6.65 21.29
CA ARG A 195 11.01 -5.54 22.13
C ARG A 195 11.29 -5.97 23.57
N GLN A 196 10.43 -6.82 24.15
CA GLN A 196 10.67 -7.37 25.48
C GLN A 196 11.95 -8.20 25.51
N GLN A 197 12.19 -9.02 24.48
CA GLN A 197 13.39 -9.84 24.40
C GLN A 197 14.65 -8.97 24.29
N GLY A 198 14.65 -7.94 23.45
CA GLY A 198 15.76 -7.00 23.32
C GLY A 198 16.08 -6.30 24.65
N TYR A 199 15.05 -5.84 25.35
CA TYR A 199 15.17 -5.27 26.69
C TYR A 199 15.79 -6.25 27.69
N ARG A 200 15.31 -7.50 27.76
CA ARG A 200 15.86 -8.52 28.66
C ARG A 200 17.31 -8.84 28.34
N ASN A 201 17.65 -8.98 27.06
CA ASN A 201 19.01 -9.28 26.62
C ASN A 201 20.00 -8.18 27.04
N ALA A 202 19.60 -6.91 26.92
CA ALA A 202 20.43 -5.77 27.33
C ALA A 202 20.71 -5.76 28.84
N LEU A 203 19.68 -6.08 29.65
CA LEU A 203 19.87 -6.21 31.10
C LEU A 203 20.80 -7.37 31.44
N ILE A 204 20.63 -8.56 30.84
CA ILE A 204 21.46 -9.74 31.13
C ILE A 204 22.94 -9.52 30.76
N LYS A 205 23.21 -8.93 29.58
CA LYS A 205 24.58 -8.71 29.09
C LYS A 205 25.44 -7.89 30.07
N THR A 206 24.82 -6.96 30.80
CA THR A 206 25.52 -6.00 31.66
C THR A 206 25.90 -6.61 33.03
N TRP A 207 25.39 -7.80 33.38
CA TRP A 207 25.75 -8.48 34.63
C TRP A 207 26.97 -9.40 34.51
N TYR A 208 27.67 -9.39 33.37
CA TYR A 208 29.00 -9.97 33.16
C TYR A 208 30.03 -8.87 32.97
#